data_AF-A0A354XIA8-F1
#
_entry.id   AF-A0A354XIA8-F1
#
_cell.length_a   1.000
_cell.length_b   1.000
_cell.length_c   1.000
_cell.angle_alpha   90.00
_cell.angle_beta   90.00
_cell.angle_gamma   90.00
#
_symmetry.space_group_name_H-M   'P 1'
#
loop_
_entity.id
_entity.type
_entity.pdbx_description
1 polymer ?
#
loop_
_entity_poly.entity_id
_entity_poly.type
_entity_poly.pdbx_seq_one_letter_code
_entity_poly.pdbx_strand_id
1 'polypeptide(L)'
;MTLQAPPKRVNKDGQTRCVGVEIEFAGLPPRETAELVRTLFGGELNVVSPHRLQVEGTRWGEFGIELDTQYAHPDKALLEEHHESDSEWARQQHQRRVEFHQKTRELIGDMVTGLVPTEIVCPPIPWDELETLDTLFETLREKGAKGTDASLLYGFGLHLNPEVESQEVEYLLAMMRAYLLLANWLREEIKVDITREVLPHANPFPKEYA
;
A
#
# COMPACT_ATOMS: atom_id res chain seq x y z
N MET A 1 -1.35 20.04 7.90
CA MET A 1 -0.27 20.82 7.27
C MET A 1 -0.88 21.51 6.06
N THR A 2 -0.49 22.75 5.72
CA THR A 2 -1.05 23.39 4.51
C THR A 2 -0.49 22.71 3.27
N LEU A 3 -1.38 22.17 2.43
CA LEU A 3 -1.03 21.60 1.14
C LEU A 3 -0.29 22.65 0.29
N GLN A 4 0.86 22.28 -0.25
CA GLN A 4 1.62 23.13 -1.16
C GLN A 4 1.37 22.72 -2.61
N ALA A 5 1.16 23.73 -3.47
CA ALA A 5 0.98 23.48 -4.90
C ALA A 5 2.26 22.89 -5.53
N PRO A 6 2.14 21.91 -6.44
CA PRO A 6 3.28 21.47 -7.21
C PRO A 6 3.82 22.62 -8.06
N PRO A 7 5.14 22.65 -8.38
CA PRO A 7 5.73 23.68 -9.24
C PRO A 7 5.01 23.85 -10.59
N LYS A 8 4.40 22.75 -11.05
CA LYS A 8 3.60 22.65 -12.27
C LYS A 8 2.25 22.06 -11.91
N ARG A 9 1.20 22.89 -12.00
CA ARG A 9 -0.16 22.58 -11.51
C ARG A 9 -1.00 21.77 -12.50
N VAL A 10 -0.66 21.85 -13.78
CA VAL A 10 -1.37 21.18 -14.87
C VAL A 10 -0.46 20.18 -15.57
N ASN A 11 -1.06 19.15 -16.16
CA ASN A 11 -0.39 18.18 -17.01
C ASN A 11 -0.24 18.73 -18.44
N LYS A 12 0.35 17.94 -19.33
CA LYS A 12 0.56 18.29 -20.75
C LYS A 12 -0.73 18.67 -21.50
N ASP A 13 -1.87 18.15 -21.05
CA ASP A 13 -3.19 18.37 -21.65
C ASP A 13 -3.91 19.59 -21.05
N GLY A 14 -3.25 20.32 -20.13
CA GLY A 14 -3.81 21.49 -19.46
C GLY A 14 -4.80 21.17 -18.34
N GLN A 15 -4.95 19.90 -17.97
CA GLN A 15 -5.80 19.45 -16.87
C GLN A 15 -5.05 19.57 -15.54
N THR A 16 -5.76 19.84 -14.44
CA THR A 16 -5.18 19.81 -13.10
C THR A 16 -4.53 18.45 -12.85
N ARG A 17 -3.27 18.46 -12.40
CA ARG A 17 -2.57 17.20 -12.10
C ARG A 17 -3.23 16.45 -10.96
N CYS A 18 -3.33 15.15 -11.10
CA CYS A 18 -3.84 14.29 -10.05
C CYS A 18 -2.71 13.63 -9.24
N VAL A 19 -3.07 13.12 -8.07
CA VAL A 19 -2.21 12.32 -7.20
C VAL A 19 -2.99 11.05 -6.85
N GLY A 20 -2.40 9.89 -7.13
CA GLY A 20 -2.88 8.63 -6.57
C GLY A 20 -2.47 8.56 -5.10
N VAL A 21 -3.37 8.09 -4.23
CA VAL A 21 -3.11 7.99 -2.79
C VAL A 21 -3.46 6.61 -2.30
N GLU A 22 -2.52 5.94 -1.64
CA GLU A 22 -2.72 4.65 -0.99
C GLU A 22 -2.47 4.78 0.51
N ILE A 23 -3.36 4.21 1.32
CA ILE A 23 -3.35 4.35 2.77
C ILE A 23 -3.45 2.96 3.40
N GLU A 24 -2.41 2.55 4.12
CA GLU A 24 -2.40 1.30 4.88
C GLU A 24 -2.65 1.56 6.38
N PHE A 25 -3.47 0.71 7.01
CA PHE A 25 -3.73 0.76 8.45
C PHE A 25 -4.27 -0.57 8.97
N ALA A 26 -4.27 -0.76 10.29
CA ALA A 26 -4.91 -1.89 10.94
C ALA A 26 -6.10 -1.47 11.81
N GLY A 27 -6.80 -2.44 12.40
CA GLY A 27 -7.86 -2.21 13.39
C GLY A 27 -9.26 -2.01 12.83
N LEU A 28 -9.42 -1.91 11.51
CA LEU A 28 -10.71 -1.83 10.83
C LEU A 28 -10.76 -2.83 9.66
N PRO A 29 -11.86 -3.58 9.49
CA PRO A 29 -11.99 -4.53 8.40
C PRO A 29 -12.38 -3.85 7.08
N PRO A 30 -12.06 -4.44 5.90
CA PRO A 30 -12.33 -3.86 4.59
C PRO A 30 -13.78 -3.41 4.37
N ARG A 31 -14.75 -4.19 4.88
CA ARG A 31 -16.17 -3.84 4.74
C ARG A 31 -16.54 -2.56 5.49
N GLU A 32 -16.07 -2.40 6.71
CA GLU A 32 -16.33 -1.20 7.50
C GLU A 32 -15.64 0.01 6.87
N THR A 33 -14.41 -0.17 6.42
CA THR A 33 -13.65 0.84 5.68
C THR A 33 -14.37 1.27 4.40
N ALA A 34 -14.91 0.35 3.62
CA ALA A 34 -15.61 0.68 2.38
C ALA A 34 -16.93 1.43 2.63
N GLU A 35 -17.68 1.07 3.67
CA GLU A 35 -18.88 1.84 4.08
C GLU A 35 -18.52 3.25 4.58
N LEU A 36 -17.37 3.40 5.25
CA LEU A 36 -16.85 4.71 5.66
C LEU A 36 -16.54 5.57 4.43
N VAL A 37 -15.78 5.04 3.46
CA VAL A 37 -15.46 5.73 2.19
C VAL A 37 -16.74 6.15 1.48
N ARG A 38 -17.71 5.24 1.35
CA ARG A 38 -19.03 5.52 0.76
C ARG A 38 -19.76 6.64 1.50
N THR A 39 -19.74 6.63 2.84
CA THR A 39 -20.40 7.66 3.66
C THR A 39 -19.78 9.03 3.44
N LEU A 40 -18.45 9.10 3.33
CA LEU A 40 -17.73 10.37 3.16
C LEU A 40 -17.79 10.92 1.73
N PHE A 41 -17.70 10.05 0.72
CA PHE A 41 -17.47 10.46 -0.67
C PHE A 41 -18.57 10.02 -1.66
N GLY A 42 -19.63 9.40 -1.17
CA GLY A 42 -20.74 8.89 -1.97
C GLY A 42 -20.40 7.60 -2.71
N GLY A 43 -21.17 7.29 -3.74
CA GLY A 43 -21.00 6.08 -4.55
C GLY A 43 -21.74 4.86 -4.02
N GLU A 44 -21.49 3.72 -4.68
CA GLU A 44 -22.11 2.44 -4.39
C GLU A 44 -21.08 1.38 -4.04
N LEU A 45 -21.42 0.55 -3.05
CA LEU A 45 -20.54 -0.52 -2.60
C LEU A 45 -20.64 -1.71 -3.54
N ASN A 46 -19.53 -2.05 -4.20
CA ASN A 46 -19.36 -3.28 -4.95
C ASN A 46 -18.45 -4.25 -4.17
N VAL A 47 -18.97 -5.43 -3.85
CA VAL A 47 -18.26 -6.44 -3.07
C VAL A 47 -17.63 -7.45 -4.04
N VAL A 48 -16.35 -7.28 -4.35
CA VAL A 48 -15.62 -8.22 -5.22
C VAL A 48 -15.33 -9.53 -4.49
N SER A 49 -14.92 -9.46 -3.23
CA SER A 49 -14.71 -10.61 -2.33
C SER A 49 -14.80 -10.19 -0.85
N PRO A 50 -14.74 -11.12 0.12
CA PRO A 50 -14.68 -10.77 1.55
C PRO A 50 -13.51 -9.86 1.94
N HIS A 51 -12.43 -9.85 1.15
CA HIS A 51 -11.18 -9.13 1.45
C HIS A 51 -10.85 -8.05 0.41
N ARG A 52 -11.73 -7.83 -0.57
CA ARG A 52 -11.58 -6.81 -1.61
C ARG A 52 -12.94 -6.23 -1.95
N LEU A 53 -13.10 -4.94 -1.74
CA LEU A 53 -14.30 -4.17 -2.02
C LEU A 53 -13.95 -2.95 -2.85
N GLN A 54 -14.93 -2.44 -3.57
CA GLN A 54 -14.83 -1.22 -4.34
C GLN A 54 -15.98 -0.30 -3.94
N VAL A 55 -15.71 1.00 -3.89
CA VAL A 55 -16.76 2.03 -3.82
C VAL A 55 -16.72 2.77 -5.16
N GLU A 56 -17.71 2.47 -6.00
CA GLU A 56 -17.79 2.96 -7.37
C GLU A 56 -18.65 4.22 -7.45
N GLY A 57 -18.37 5.10 -8.41
CA GLY A 57 -19.19 6.30 -8.63
C GLY A 57 -19.11 7.33 -7.50
N THR A 58 -18.01 7.36 -6.75
CA THR A 58 -17.73 8.47 -5.82
C THR A 58 -17.46 9.75 -6.61
N ARG A 59 -17.37 10.89 -5.91
CA ARG A 59 -17.07 12.18 -6.54
C ARG A 59 -15.76 12.22 -7.35
N TRP A 60 -14.82 11.31 -7.08
CA TRP A 60 -13.53 11.20 -7.79
C TRP A 60 -13.36 9.91 -8.61
N GLY A 61 -14.36 9.03 -8.62
CA GLY A 61 -14.28 7.73 -9.31
C GLY A 61 -14.33 6.56 -8.34
N GLU A 62 -13.49 5.56 -8.57
CA GLU A 62 -13.50 4.29 -7.85
C GLU A 62 -12.44 4.26 -6.75
N PHE A 63 -12.86 3.93 -5.51
CA PHE A 63 -11.94 3.57 -4.44
C PHE A 63 -11.85 2.05 -4.33
N GLY A 64 -10.63 1.52 -4.25
CA GLY A 64 -10.35 0.14 -3.88
C GLY A 64 -10.11 0.02 -2.38
N ILE A 65 -10.64 -1.02 -1.75
CA ILE A 65 -10.39 -1.35 -0.35
C ILE A 65 -10.04 -2.82 -0.26
N GLU A 66 -8.84 -3.16 0.20
CA GLU A 66 -8.40 -4.53 0.28
C GLU A 66 -7.55 -4.85 1.51
N LEU A 67 -7.44 -6.13 1.85
CA LEU A 67 -6.41 -6.56 2.80
C LEU A 67 -5.10 -6.73 2.03
N ASP A 68 -4.06 -6.03 2.47
CA ASP A 68 -2.76 -6.13 1.81
C ASP A 68 -2.14 -7.51 2.06
N THR A 69 -1.97 -8.23 0.95
CA THR A 69 -1.46 -9.61 0.94
C THR A 69 0.07 -9.68 0.95
N GLN A 70 0.78 -8.57 0.77
CA GLN A 70 2.25 -8.55 0.88
C GLN A 70 2.70 -9.00 2.27
N TYR A 71 1.93 -8.66 3.32
CA TYR A 71 2.15 -9.15 4.68
C TYR A 71 1.56 -10.55 4.95
N ALA A 72 0.69 -11.06 4.08
CA ALA A 72 0.11 -12.41 4.19
C ALA A 72 1.04 -13.52 3.64
N HIS A 73 2.15 -13.13 3.00
CA HIS A 73 3.14 -14.04 2.46
C HIS A 73 4.49 -13.80 3.14
N PRO A 74 4.84 -14.53 4.23
CA PRO A 74 6.23 -14.60 4.65
C PRO A 74 7.06 -15.13 3.47
N ASP A 75 8.02 -14.31 3.03
CA ASP A 75 8.91 -14.46 1.89
C ASP A 75 8.87 -15.82 1.16
N LYS A 76 8.35 -15.79 -0.08
CA LYS A 76 8.39 -16.91 -1.04
C LYS A 76 9.81 -17.45 -1.29
N ALA A 77 10.85 -16.71 -0.92
CA ALA A 77 12.25 -17.14 -0.97
C ALA A 77 12.54 -18.41 -0.12
N LEU A 78 11.68 -18.78 0.83
CA LEU A 78 11.83 -20.00 1.63
C LEU A 78 11.11 -21.24 1.05
N LEU A 79 10.32 -21.08 -0.03
CA LEU A 79 9.43 -22.12 -0.55
C LEU A 79 9.95 -22.82 -1.82
N GLU A 80 11.01 -22.30 -2.45
CA GLU A 80 11.55 -22.84 -3.69
C GLU A 80 12.77 -23.74 -3.47
N GLU A 81 12.58 -24.89 -2.80
CA GLU A 81 13.45 -26.05 -3.01
C GLU A 81 12.58 -27.28 -3.26
N HIS A 82 12.43 -27.63 -4.53
CA HIS A 82 11.77 -28.85 -4.99
C HIS A 82 12.82 -29.92 -5.29
N HIS A 83 12.72 -31.08 -4.64
CA HIS A 83 13.27 -32.34 -5.16
C HIS A 83 12.29 -33.49 -4.91
N GLU A 84 12.03 -34.23 -5.99
CA GLU A 84 11.15 -35.40 -6.09
C GLU A 84 11.87 -36.66 -5.60
N SER A 85 11.30 -37.38 -4.60
CA SER A 85 11.58 -38.81 -4.38
C SER A 85 10.59 -39.44 -3.37
N ASP A 86 9.98 -40.57 -3.75
CA ASP A 86 9.08 -41.39 -2.94
C ASP A 86 9.80 -42.07 -1.75
N SER A 87 9.93 -41.36 -0.65
CA SER A 87 10.48 -41.86 0.61
C SER A 87 9.65 -41.36 1.81
N GLU A 88 10.03 -41.73 3.04
CA GLU A 88 9.42 -41.21 4.30
C GLU A 88 9.30 -39.67 4.33
N TRP A 89 10.07 -38.99 3.48
CA TRP A 89 9.98 -37.58 3.12
C TRP A 89 8.61 -37.12 2.60
N ALA A 90 7.88 -37.95 1.82
CA ALA A 90 6.54 -37.64 1.32
C ALA A 90 5.49 -37.56 2.44
N ARG A 91 5.66 -38.37 3.50
CA ARG A 91 4.83 -38.30 4.72
C ARG A 91 5.14 -37.04 5.54
N GLN A 92 6.40 -36.64 5.62
CA GLN A 92 6.78 -35.35 6.20
C GLN A 92 6.28 -34.16 5.36
N GLN A 93 6.20 -34.27 4.03
CA GLN A 93 5.57 -33.27 3.17
C GLN A 93 4.06 -33.18 3.41
N HIS A 94 3.38 -34.30 3.66
CA HIS A 94 1.97 -34.27 4.06
C HIS A 94 1.79 -33.59 5.42
N GLN A 95 2.64 -33.90 6.40
CA GLN A 95 2.65 -33.23 7.70
C GLN A 95 2.93 -31.73 7.57
N ARG A 96 3.91 -31.33 6.73
CA ARG A 96 4.21 -29.93 6.41
C ARG A 96 3.09 -29.24 5.64
N ARG A 97 2.35 -29.93 4.77
CA ARG A 97 1.14 -29.40 4.11
C ARG A 97 0.01 -29.21 5.10
N VAL A 98 -0.15 -30.10 6.08
CA VAL A 98 -1.14 -29.95 7.15
C VAL A 98 -0.76 -28.81 8.10
N GLU A 99 0.51 -28.69 8.48
CA GLU A 99 1.03 -27.52 9.21
C GLU A 99 0.89 -26.23 8.40
N PHE A 100 1.08 -26.28 7.08
CA PHE A 100 0.85 -25.15 6.18
C PHE A 100 -0.63 -24.77 6.12
N HIS A 101 -1.54 -25.74 6.02
CA HIS A 101 -2.98 -25.48 6.12
C HIS A 101 -3.38 -24.97 7.51
N GLN A 102 -2.72 -25.40 8.58
CA GLN A 102 -2.91 -24.84 9.93
C GLN A 102 -2.38 -23.40 10.01
N LYS A 103 -1.18 -23.10 9.50
CA LYS A 103 -0.64 -21.74 9.40
C LYS A 103 -1.46 -20.83 8.50
N THR A 104 -2.04 -21.35 7.41
CA THR A 104 -2.97 -20.62 6.54
C THR A 104 -4.28 -20.34 7.28
N ARG A 105 -4.73 -21.25 8.15
CA ARG A 105 -5.87 -21.04 9.05
C ARG A 105 -5.55 -20.11 10.21
N GLU A 106 -4.31 -20.07 10.69
CA GLU A 106 -3.81 -19.09 11.66
C GLU A 106 -3.71 -17.71 11.02
N LEU A 107 -3.29 -17.60 9.76
CA LEU A 107 -3.37 -16.37 8.95
C LEU A 107 -4.82 -15.90 8.77
N ILE A 108 -5.76 -16.81 8.53
CA ILE A 108 -7.20 -16.50 8.58
C ILE A 108 -7.63 -16.08 9.99
N GLY A 109 -7.05 -16.69 11.03
CA GLY A 109 -7.18 -16.24 12.42
C GLY A 109 -6.58 -14.85 12.64
N ASP A 110 -5.53 -14.50 11.92
CA ASP A 110 -4.84 -13.21 11.99
C ASP A 110 -5.60 -12.10 11.26
N MET A 111 -6.36 -12.47 10.23
CA MET A 111 -7.42 -11.64 9.64
C MET A 111 -8.57 -11.39 10.63
N VAL A 112 -8.76 -12.28 11.63
CA VAL A 112 -9.69 -12.09 12.75
C VAL A 112 -9.05 -11.35 13.93
N THR A 113 -7.72 -11.42 14.12
CA THR A 113 -6.99 -10.68 15.18
C THR A 113 -6.50 -9.29 14.77
N GLY A 114 -6.68 -8.88 13.50
CA GLY A 114 -6.32 -7.54 13.02
C GLY A 114 -4.84 -7.37 12.69
N LEU A 115 -4.15 -8.47 12.34
CA LEU A 115 -2.72 -8.47 12.01
C LEU A 115 -2.44 -8.03 10.56
N VAL A 116 -3.35 -8.35 9.63
CA VAL A 116 -3.22 -7.99 8.20
C VAL A 116 -3.77 -6.58 7.98
N PRO A 117 -2.99 -5.64 7.43
CA PRO A 117 -3.47 -4.29 7.18
C PRO A 117 -4.58 -4.25 6.14
N THR A 118 -5.50 -3.31 6.33
CA THR A 118 -6.41 -2.86 5.28
C THR A 118 -5.75 -1.70 4.55
N GLU A 119 -5.78 -1.75 3.24
CA GLU A 119 -5.34 -0.72 2.32
C GLU A 119 -6.56 -0.05 1.67
N ILE A 120 -6.51 1.28 1.54
CA ILE A 120 -7.39 2.06 0.69
C ILE A 120 -6.58 2.56 -0.50
N VAL A 121 -7.00 2.21 -1.71
CA VAL A 121 -6.49 2.73 -2.98
C VAL A 121 -7.45 3.79 -3.50
N CYS A 122 -7.04 5.05 -3.48
CA CYS A 122 -7.86 6.15 -3.98
C CYS A 122 -7.82 6.21 -5.51
N PRO A 123 -8.89 6.70 -6.17
CA PRO A 123 -8.78 7.14 -7.56
C PRO A 123 -7.78 8.31 -7.64
N PRO A 124 -7.30 8.68 -8.84
CA PRO A 124 -6.49 9.88 -9.01
C PRO A 124 -7.26 11.13 -8.56
N ILE A 125 -6.82 11.77 -7.47
CA ILE A 125 -7.47 12.95 -6.89
C ILE A 125 -6.73 14.22 -7.37
N PRO A 126 -7.43 15.27 -7.85
CA PRO A 126 -6.81 16.54 -8.17
C PRO A 126 -5.97 17.07 -7.01
N TRP A 127 -4.74 17.54 -7.28
CA TRP A 127 -3.82 17.90 -6.20
C TRP A 127 -4.41 18.94 -5.25
N ASP A 128 -5.23 19.86 -5.76
CA ASP A 128 -5.90 20.93 -5.02
C ASP A 128 -7.13 20.48 -4.22
N GLU A 129 -7.52 19.21 -4.32
CA GLU A 129 -8.59 18.61 -3.52
C GLU A 129 -8.09 17.63 -2.44
N LEU A 130 -6.78 17.37 -2.38
CA LEU A 130 -6.18 16.39 -1.46
C LEU A 130 -6.46 16.66 0.02
N GLU A 131 -6.64 17.93 0.41
CA GLU A 131 -7.00 18.30 1.78
C GLU A 131 -8.31 17.65 2.24
N THR A 132 -9.20 17.26 1.31
CA THR A 132 -10.43 16.54 1.66
C THR A 132 -10.16 15.14 2.23
N LEU A 133 -8.99 14.54 1.95
CA LEU A 133 -8.61 13.26 2.55
C LEU A 133 -8.31 13.38 4.05
N ASP A 134 -8.08 14.59 4.59
CA ASP A 134 -7.90 14.79 6.03
C ASP A 134 -9.13 14.29 6.81
N THR A 135 -10.34 14.47 6.28
CA THR A 135 -11.57 13.93 6.87
C THR A 135 -11.59 12.40 6.87
N LEU A 136 -11.04 11.74 5.84
CA LEU A 136 -10.89 10.29 5.83
C LEU A 136 -9.93 9.83 6.93
N PHE A 137 -8.76 10.46 7.03
CA PHE A 137 -7.76 10.14 8.07
C PHE A 137 -8.30 10.35 9.49
N GLU A 138 -9.02 11.44 9.72
CA GLU A 138 -9.66 11.73 11.01
C GLU A 138 -10.72 10.68 11.35
N THR A 139 -11.61 10.36 10.41
CA THR A 139 -12.68 9.39 10.63
C THR A 139 -12.13 7.99 10.88
N LEU A 140 -11.09 7.57 10.14
CA LEU A 140 -10.39 6.30 10.39
C LEU A 140 -9.82 6.25 11.81
N ARG A 141 -9.17 7.33 12.26
CA ARG A 141 -8.62 7.42 13.62
C ARG A 141 -9.70 7.36 14.69
N GLU A 142 -10.81 8.08 14.52
CA GLU A 142 -11.96 8.06 15.43
C GLU A 142 -12.59 6.67 15.54
N LYS A 143 -12.58 5.91 14.43
CA LYS A 143 -13.06 4.53 14.37
C LYS A 143 -12.07 3.51 14.91
N GLY A 144 -10.89 3.93 15.37
CA GLY A 144 -9.90 3.06 15.99
C GLY A 144 -8.90 2.44 15.02
N ALA A 145 -8.75 2.99 13.81
CA ALA A 145 -7.66 2.63 12.92
C ALA A 145 -6.30 2.86 13.61
N LYS A 146 -5.39 1.93 13.40
CA LYS A 146 -4.05 1.92 13.99
C LYS A 146 -3.01 2.16 12.91
N GLY A 147 -2.15 3.15 13.13
CA GLY A 147 -0.97 3.42 12.30
C GLY A 147 0.28 2.66 12.77
N THR A 148 1.42 2.94 12.13
CA THR A 148 2.74 2.35 12.41
C THR A 148 3.18 2.46 13.88
N ASP A 149 2.79 3.52 14.59
CA ASP A 149 3.13 3.70 16.01
C ASP A 149 2.54 2.61 16.93
N ALA A 150 1.56 1.84 16.44
CA ALA A 150 0.93 0.77 17.21
C ALA A 150 1.77 -0.50 17.30
N SER A 151 2.76 -0.73 16.41
CA SER A 151 3.79 -1.76 16.58
C SER A 151 4.92 -1.61 15.54
N LEU A 152 6.15 -1.90 15.98
CA LEU A 152 7.38 -1.91 15.16
C LEU A 152 7.35 -2.90 13.97
N LEU A 153 6.38 -3.83 13.94
CA LEU A 153 6.16 -4.76 12.82
C LEU A 153 5.26 -4.17 11.73
N TYR A 154 4.62 -3.02 11.97
CA TYR A 154 3.65 -2.41 11.07
C TYR A 154 4.31 -1.36 10.18
N GLY A 155 4.87 -1.80 9.06
CA GLY A 155 5.48 -0.93 8.04
C GLY A 155 4.53 -0.03 7.28
N PHE A 156 3.34 0.31 7.80
CA PHE A 156 2.25 0.95 7.05
C PHE A 156 2.68 2.17 6.23
N GLY A 157 2.34 2.13 4.96
CA GLY A 157 2.60 3.16 3.97
C GLY A 157 1.51 4.21 3.88
N LEU A 158 1.94 5.45 3.62
CA LEU A 158 1.16 6.42 2.88
C LEU A 158 1.89 6.62 1.55
N HIS A 159 1.31 6.13 0.46
CA HIS A 159 1.92 6.28 -0.86
C HIS A 159 1.25 7.43 -1.59
N LEU A 160 2.06 8.37 -2.04
CA LEU A 160 1.63 9.42 -2.96
C LEU A 160 2.23 9.11 -4.31
N ASN A 161 1.38 9.04 -5.33
CA ASN A 161 1.74 8.79 -6.71
C ASN A 161 1.36 10.04 -7.55
N PRO A 162 2.15 11.13 -7.49
CA PRO A 162 1.85 12.33 -8.26
C PRO A 162 1.97 12.05 -9.77
N GLU A 163 0.93 12.43 -10.52
CA GLU A 163 0.95 12.38 -11.98
C GLU A 163 2.12 13.18 -12.53
N VAL A 164 2.85 12.71 -13.53
CA VAL A 164 3.93 13.49 -14.17
C VAL A 164 3.39 14.71 -14.91
N GLU A 165 4.15 15.80 -14.98
CA GLU A 165 3.76 16.95 -15.83
C GLU A 165 3.68 16.54 -17.31
N SER A 166 4.64 15.73 -17.75
CA SER A 166 4.78 15.31 -19.13
C SER A 166 5.29 13.86 -19.21
N GLN A 167 4.88 13.16 -20.26
CA GLN A 167 5.38 11.82 -20.59
C GLN A 167 6.50 11.87 -21.64
N GLU A 168 6.93 13.07 -22.05
CA GLU A 168 8.05 13.24 -22.96
C GLU A 168 9.37 12.75 -22.34
N VAL A 169 10.20 12.14 -23.18
CA VAL A 169 11.43 11.47 -22.75
C VAL A 169 12.38 12.42 -22.04
N GLU A 170 12.51 13.66 -22.53
CA GLU A 170 13.37 14.68 -21.98
C GLU A 170 12.97 15.05 -20.54
N TYR A 171 11.67 15.15 -20.28
CA TYR A 171 11.15 15.45 -18.96
C TYR A 171 11.38 14.28 -17.99
N LEU A 172 11.02 13.06 -18.40
CA LEU A 172 11.17 11.87 -17.56
C LEU A 172 12.65 11.63 -17.20
N LEU A 173 13.56 11.76 -18.16
CA LEU A 173 15.00 11.66 -17.93
C LEU A 173 15.51 12.73 -16.96
N ALA A 174 15.03 13.97 -17.09
CA ALA A 174 15.40 15.04 -16.17
C ALA A 174 14.94 14.74 -14.73
N MET A 175 13.71 14.26 -14.55
CA MET A 175 13.16 13.89 -13.24
C MET A 175 13.92 12.71 -12.62
N MET A 176 14.17 11.64 -13.37
CA MET A 176 14.93 10.48 -12.89
C MET A 176 16.36 10.86 -12.48
N ARG A 177 17.06 11.67 -13.31
CA ARG A 177 18.40 12.16 -12.98
C ARG A 177 18.41 13.03 -11.74
N ALA A 178 17.45 13.96 -11.62
CA ALA A 178 17.32 14.80 -10.43
C ALA A 178 17.09 13.96 -9.17
N TYR A 179 16.17 12.98 -9.23
CA TYR A 179 15.95 12.05 -8.13
C TYR A 179 17.23 11.30 -7.76
N LEU A 180 17.93 10.70 -8.73
CA LEU A 180 19.17 9.96 -8.48
C LEU A 180 20.26 10.81 -7.83
N LEU A 181 20.43 12.05 -8.28
CA LEU A 181 21.40 13.00 -7.70
C LEU A 181 21.02 13.42 -6.28
N LEU A 182 19.72 13.51 -5.99
CA LEU A 182 19.20 13.97 -4.71
C LEU A 182 18.84 12.83 -3.74
N ALA A 183 18.83 11.57 -4.18
CA ALA A 183 18.24 10.46 -3.44
C ALA A 183 18.83 10.30 -2.03
N ASN A 184 20.16 10.42 -1.89
CA ASN A 184 20.83 10.33 -0.59
C ASN A 184 20.38 11.46 0.35
N TRP A 185 20.40 12.69 -0.15
CA TRP A 185 19.95 13.86 0.63
C TRP A 185 18.46 13.76 0.99
N LEU A 186 17.61 13.36 0.03
CA LEU A 186 16.17 13.18 0.27
C LEU A 186 15.91 12.13 1.36
N ARG A 187 16.65 11.03 1.39
CA ARG A 187 16.51 9.99 2.44
C ARG A 187 16.93 10.50 3.81
N GLU A 188 18.02 11.26 3.88
CA GLU A 188 18.46 11.92 5.12
C GLU A 188 17.40 12.91 5.64
N GLU A 189 16.79 13.71 4.75
CA GLU A 189 15.74 14.67 5.12
C GLU A 189 14.43 14.00 5.53
N ILE A 190 14.00 12.95 4.83
CA ILE A 190 12.76 12.20 5.12
C ILE A 190 12.87 11.46 6.47
N LYS A 191 14.09 11.24 6.98
CA LYS A 191 14.36 10.48 8.21
C LYS A 191 13.62 9.14 8.19
N VAL A 192 13.82 8.40 7.12
CA VAL A 192 13.24 7.05 6.98
C VAL A 192 13.58 6.26 8.25
N ASP A 193 12.55 5.78 8.95
CA ASP A 193 12.73 5.06 10.21
C ASP A 193 13.73 3.92 10.00
N ILE A 194 14.75 3.84 10.85
CA ILE A 194 15.92 2.95 10.70
C ILE A 194 15.46 1.48 10.60
N THR A 195 14.29 1.16 11.17
CA THR A 195 13.63 -0.15 11.04
C THR A 195 13.30 -0.55 9.60
N ARG A 196 13.13 0.41 8.69
CA ARG A 196 12.90 0.18 7.25
C ARG A 196 14.20 -0.05 6.46
N GLU A 197 15.35 0.45 6.93
CA GLU A 197 16.66 0.23 6.27
C GLU A 197 17.18 -1.20 6.39
N VAL A 198 16.73 -1.94 7.41
CA VAL A 198 17.17 -3.33 7.67
C VAL A 198 16.40 -4.35 6.81
N LEU A 199 15.32 -3.93 6.13
CA LEU A 199 14.59 -4.76 5.18
C LEU A 199 15.31 -4.76 3.81
N PRO A 200 15.47 -5.91 3.14
CA PRO A 200 16.25 -6.05 1.91
C PRO A 200 15.77 -5.20 0.71
N HIS A 201 14.60 -4.57 0.82
CA HIS A 201 13.95 -3.76 -0.21
C HIS A 201 14.29 -2.26 -0.13
N ALA A 202 15.05 -1.80 0.87
CA ALA A 202 15.39 -0.38 1.05
C ALA A 202 16.52 0.13 0.12
N ASN A 203 17.29 -0.78 -0.49
CA ASN A 203 18.37 -0.40 -1.40
C ASN A 203 17.80 0.19 -2.70
N PRO A 204 18.30 1.35 -3.17
CA PRO A 204 17.78 2.02 -4.37
C PRO A 204 17.92 1.16 -5.63
N PHE A 205 18.97 0.36 -5.70
CA PHE A 205 19.29 -0.52 -6.81
C PHE A 205 19.99 -1.78 -6.30
N PRO A 206 19.92 -2.90 -7.05
CA PRO A 206 20.84 -4.02 -6.85
C PRO A 206 22.29 -3.53 -6.88
N LYS A 207 23.16 -4.11 -6.06
CA LYS A 207 24.59 -3.76 -6.03
C LYS A 207 25.30 -3.87 -7.38
N GLU A 208 24.79 -4.73 -8.26
CA GLU A 208 25.33 -4.92 -9.62
C GLU A 208 25.02 -3.74 -10.56
N TYR A 209 24.01 -2.93 -10.23
CA TYR A 209 23.56 -1.80 -11.04
C TYR A 209 24.11 -0.44 -10.55
N ALA A 210 24.40 -0.32 -9.26
CA ALA A 210 24.89 0.91 -8.61
C ALA A 210 26.41 1.12 -8.82
#